data_AF-A0A966KSP0-F1
#
_entry.id   AF-A0A966KSP0-F1
#
_cell.length_a   1.000
_cell.length_b   1.000
_cell.length_c   1.000
_cell.angle_alpha   90.00
_cell.angle_beta   90.00
_cell.angle_gamma   90.00
#
_symmetry.space_group_name_H-M   'P 1'
#
loop_
_entity.id
_entity.type
_entity.pdbx_description
1 polymer ?
#
loop_
_entity_poly.entity_id
_entity_poly.type
_entity_poly.pdbx_seq_one_letter_code
_entity_poly.pdbx_strand_id
1 'polypeptide(L)' 'MSDSVISYELRGRVAIITIDDGYESGYRVGVPLLKKYGYPATFYIYTNYVNTGGKSMSWEQL' A
#
# COMPACT_ATOMS: atom_id res chain seq x y z
N MET A 1 16.88 -11.58 -0.52
CA MET A 1 16.67 -10.84 0.74
C MET A 1 15.64 -11.63 1.51
N SER A 2 15.91 -12.04 2.75
CA SER A 2 14.99 -12.91 3.50
C SER A 2 13.68 -12.17 3.77
N ASP A 3 12.56 -12.73 3.32
CA ASP A 3 11.23 -12.28 3.72
C ASP A 3 11.06 -12.53 5.21
N SER A 4 11.37 -11.54 6.03
CA SER A 4 11.00 -11.53 7.44
C SER A 4 9.50 -11.28 7.53
N VAL A 5 8.73 -12.36 7.65
CA VAL A 5 7.36 -12.28 8.16
C VAL A 5 7.46 -11.70 9.57
N ILE A 6 7.02 -10.46 9.74
CA ILE A 6 6.98 -9.81 11.05
C ILE A 6 5.86 -10.48 11.84
N SER A 7 6.23 -11.30 12.82
CA SER A 7 5.28 -11.85 13.79
C SER A 7 4.98 -10.79 14.85
N TYR A 8 3.73 -10.33 14.92
CA TYR A 8 3.26 -9.50 16.01
C TYR A 8 2.57 -10.36 17.06
N GLU A 9 2.91 -10.19 18.34
CA GLU A 9 2.06 -10.67 19.43
C GLU A 9 0.87 -9.70 19.57
N LEU A 10 -0.22 -10.04 18.89
CA LEU A 10 -1.40 -9.19 18.77
C LEU A 10 -2.20 -9.20 20.08
N ARG A 11 -2.26 -8.06 20.76
CA ARG A 11 -3.11 -7.85 21.94
C ARG A 11 -4.08 -6.69 21.69
N GLY A 12 -5.35 -6.88 22.06
CA GLY A 12 -6.41 -5.87 21.88
C GLY A 12 -7.09 -5.89 20.51
N ARG A 13 -7.65 -4.75 20.08
CA ARG A 13 -8.27 -4.59 18.76
C ARG A 13 -7.20 -4.30 17.72
N VAL A 14 -7.14 -5.15 16.70
CA VAL A 14 -6.15 -5.08 15.63
C VAL A 14 -6.84 -4.92 14.29
N ALA A 15 -6.23 -4.14 13.40
CA ALA A 15 -6.66 -3.98 12.03
C ALA A 15 -5.43 -4.10 11.10
N ILE A 16 -5.68 -4.54 9.87
CA ILE A 16 -4.70 -4.57 8.78
C ILE A 16 -5.18 -3.59 7.72
N ILE A 17 -4.25 -2.83 7.14
CA ILE A 17 -4.55 -1.88 6.08
C ILE A 17 -4.07 -2.47 4.76
N THR A 18 -4.99 -2.67 3.82
CA THR A 18 -4.71 -3.07 2.44
C THR A 18 -5.26 -2.03 1.47
N ILE A 19 -4.57 -1.83 0.35
CA ILE A 19 -5.00 -0.92 -0.72
C ILE A 19 -4.92 -1.67 -2.05
N ASP A 20 -6.04 -1.70 -2.77
CA ASP A 20 -6.18 -2.48 -3.99
C ASP A 20 -6.14 -1.60 -5.25
N ASP A 21 -6.15 -2.27 -6.40
CA ASP A 21 -6.34 -1.75 -7.76
C ASP A 21 -5.25 -0.90 -8.39
N GLY A 22 -4.36 -0.28 -7.60
CA GLY A 22 -3.29 0.51 -8.18
C GLY A 22 -3.69 1.94 -8.57
N TYR A 23 -4.69 2.54 -7.91
CA TYR A 23 -5.08 3.92 -8.15
C TYR A 23 -4.07 4.94 -7.61
N GLU A 24 -3.84 6.03 -8.36
CA GLU A 24 -2.94 7.14 -8.02
C GLU A 24 -3.26 7.75 -6.64
N SER A 25 -4.53 7.74 -6.21
CA SER A 25 -4.93 8.22 -4.89
C SER A 25 -4.32 7.41 -3.75
N GLY A 26 -4.07 6.11 -3.95
CA GLY A 26 -3.37 5.26 -3.00
C GLY A 26 -1.97 5.81 -2.71
N TYR A 27 -1.26 6.28 -3.74
CA TYR A 27 0.03 6.94 -3.60
C TYR A 27 -0.11 8.39 -3.09
N ARG A 28 -0.84 9.24 -3.80
CA ARG A 28 -0.88 10.70 -3.54
C ARG A 28 -1.52 11.08 -2.22
N VAL A 29 -2.48 10.30 -1.74
CA VAL A 29 -3.22 10.58 -0.50
C VAL A 29 -2.92 9.53 0.56
N GLY A 30 -2.96 8.25 0.20
CA GLY A 30 -2.77 7.14 1.13
C GLY A 30 -1.36 7.12 1.75
N VAL A 31 -0.30 7.09 0.91
CA VAL A 31 1.08 6.99 1.40
C VAL A 31 1.47 8.12 2.37
N PRO A 32 1.18 9.42 2.10
CA PRO A 32 1.45 10.48 3.07
C PRO A 32 0.76 10.29 4.42
N LEU A 33 -0.49 9.81 4.43
CA LEU A 33 -1.22 9.55 5.68
C LEU A 33 -0.62 8.36 6.44
N LEU A 34 -0.36 7.25 5.76
CA LEU A 34 0.28 6.08 6.36
C LEU A 34 1.63 6.43 6.99
N LYS A 35 2.46 7.22 6.28
CA LYS A 35 3.74 7.75 6.79
C LYS A 35 3.54 8.67 7.99
N LYS A 36 2.56 9.59 7.93
CA LYS A 36 2.26 10.53 9.03
C LYS A 36 1.90 9.80 10.33
N TYR A 37 1.18 8.70 10.26
CA TYR A 37 0.74 7.93 11.43
C TYR A 37 1.64 6.72 11.77
N GLY A 38 2.66 6.45 10.95
CA GLY A 38 3.57 5.31 11.17
C GLY A 38 2.89 3.95 10.99
N TYR A 39 1.85 3.86 10.17
CA TYR A 39 1.10 2.62 9.96
C TYR A 39 1.61 1.85 8.73
N PRO A 40 1.89 0.55 8.88
CA PRO A 40 2.19 -0.30 7.73
C PRO A 40 0.92 -0.55 6.91
N ALA A 41 1.09 -0.76 5.61
CA ALA A 41 0.03 -1.20 4.71
C ALA A 41 0.60 -2.08 3.59
N THR A 42 -0.27 -2.90 3.00
CA THR A 42 0.06 -3.73 1.83
C THR A 42 -0.73 -3.22 0.62
N PHE A 43 -0.05 -3.01 -0.50
CA PHE A 43 -0.68 -2.64 -1.77
C PHE A 43 -0.77 -3.88 -2.67
N TYR A 44 -1.99 -4.21 -3.13
CA TYR A 44 -2.24 -5.28 -4.10
C TYR A 44 -2.53 -4.68 -5.47
N ILE A 45 -1.53 -4.71 -6.33
CA ILE A 45 -1.54 -3.98 -7.60
C ILE A 45 -1.51 -4.97 -8.75
N TYR A 46 -2.50 -4.91 -9.63
CA TYR A 46 -2.46 -5.65 -10.89
C TYR A 46 -1.68 -4.83 -11.92
N THR A 47 -0.56 -5.40 -12.38
CA THR A 47 0.45 -4.72 -13.21
C THR A 47 -0.08 -4.25 -14.56
N ASN A 48 -1.14 -4.88 -15.09
CA ASN A 48 -1.75 -4.52 -16.36
C ASN A 48 -2.39 -3.11 -16.36
N TYR A 49 -2.63 -2.50 -15.19
CA TYR A 49 -3.19 -1.15 -15.06
C TYR A 49 -2.16 -0.11 -14.62
N VAL A 50 -0.89 -0.49 -14.46
CA VAL A 50 0.17 0.48 -14.19
C VAL A 50 0.52 1.24 -15.47
N ASN A 51 0.66 2.56 -15.38
CA ASN A 51 0.97 3.44 -16.52
C ASN A 51 -0.02 3.37 -17.70
N THR A 52 -1.26 2.93 -17.47
CA THR A 52 -2.30 2.91 -18.53
C THR A 52 -2.99 4.25 -18.75
N GLY A 53 -2.71 5.26 -17.93
CA GLY A 53 -3.34 6.58 -17.97
C GLY A 53 -4.59 6.68 -17.10
N GLY A 54 -5.21 7.86 -17.08
CA GLY A 54 -6.35 8.12 -16.20
C GLY A 54 -5.93 8.26 -14.73
N LYS A 55 -6.43 7.39 -13.86
CA LYS A 55 -6.14 7.39 -12.41
C LYS A 55 -5.18 6.27 -12.00
N SER A 56 -4.47 5.63 -12.92
CA SER A 56 -3.48 4.58 -12.62
C SER A 56 -2.24 5.15 -11.93
N MET A 57 -1.60 4.36 -11.06
CA MET A 57 -0.24 4.65 -10.63
C MET A 57 0.78 4.47 -11.77
N SER A 58 1.91 5.17 -11.67
CA SER A 58 3.07 4.98 -12.54
C SER A 58 4.07 3.99 -11.96
N TRP A 59 4.98 3.47 -12.77
CA TRP A 59 6.07 2.60 -12.29
C TRP A 59 6.98 3.31 -11.28
N GLU A 60 7.14 4.62 -11.38
CA GLU A 60 7.93 5.43 -10.45
C GLU A 60 7.25 5.64 -9.09
N GLN A 61 5.93 5.41 -9.02
CA GLN A 61 5.16 5.49 -7.77
C GLN A 61 5.17 4.17 -6.99
N LEU A 62 5.58 3.05 -7.61
CA LEU A 62 5.70 1.73 -6.99
C LEU A 62 7.12 1.47 -6.51
#